data_AF-A0A941PSM8-F1
#
_entry.id   AF-A0A941PSM8-F1
#
_cell.length_a   1.000
_cell.length_b   1.000
_cell.length_c   1.000
_cell.angle_alpha   90.00
_cell.angle_beta   90.00
_cell.angle_gamma   90.00
#
_symmetry.space_group_name_H-M   'P 1'
#
loop_
_entity.id
_entity.type
_entity.pdbx_description
1 polymer ?
#
loop_
_entity_poly.entity_id
_entity_poly.type
_entity_poly.pdbx_seq_one_letter_code
_entity_poly.pdbx_strand_id
1 'polypeptide(L)'
;MRTLEPFPWLTWALLVDAATCAAIAAVHLLGGNAPADALALPHNLWRGVGVFLVPWSALLLWLARSPRLAAEWVLGVIVGNGLWALAALGLLASDALAANAWGRAYLALHGVGVLLLAIVEWLAWRHSSAVAAGRAARA
;
A
#
# COMPACT_ATOMS: atom_id res chain seq x y z
N MET A 1 0.40 -7.28 -23.02
CA MET A 1 0.62 -7.35 -21.57
C MET A 1 1.88 -8.16 -21.32
N ARG A 2 2.89 -7.59 -20.66
CA ARG A 2 4.11 -8.34 -20.31
C ARG A 2 3.83 -9.18 -19.06
N THR A 3 3.95 -10.50 -19.17
CA THR A 3 3.80 -11.43 -18.04
C THR A 3 5.11 -11.55 -17.27
N LEU A 4 5.07 -11.27 -15.97
CA LEU A 4 6.18 -11.53 -15.05
C LEU A 4 6.06 -12.96 -14.52
N GLU A 5 7.14 -13.74 -14.63
CA GLU A 5 7.28 -14.97 -13.83
C GLU A 5 7.44 -14.55 -12.36
N PRO A 6 6.72 -15.17 -11.41
CA PRO A 6 6.69 -14.75 -10.01
C PRO A 6 8.08 -14.94 -9.38
N PHE A 7 8.88 -13.88 -9.40
CA PHE A 7 10.09 -13.82 -8.59
C PHE A 7 9.66 -13.69 -7.13
N PRO A 8 10.24 -14.48 -6.21
CA PRO A 8 9.80 -14.52 -4.81
C PRO A 8 9.72 -13.13 -4.17
N TRP A 9 10.65 -12.23 -4.52
CA TRP A 9 10.68 -10.88 -3.96
C TRP A 9 9.43 -10.06 -4.28
N LEU A 10 8.98 -10.03 -5.54
CA LEU A 10 7.79 -9.23 -5.89
C LEU A 10 6.53 -9.78 -5.23
N THR A 11 6.38 -11.10 -5.20
CA THR A 11 5.29 -11.76 -4.48
C THR A 11 5.32 -11.43 -2.98
N TRP A 12 6.49 -11.47 -2.34
CA TRP A 12 6.64 -11.10 -0.93
C TRP A 12 6.33 -9.64 -0.66
N ALA A 13 6.75 -8.71 -1.52
CA ALA A 13 6.42 -7.30 -1.38
C ALA A 13 4.90 -7.08 -1.38
N LEU A 14 4.19 -7.67 -2.35
CA LEU A 14 2.73 -7.59 -2.45
C LEU A 14 2.03 -8.26 -1.25
N LEU A 15 2.55 -9.38 -0.74
CA LEU A 15 1.99 -10.05 0.45
C LEU A 15 2.16 -9.21 1.72
N VAL A 16 3.33 -8.59 1.90
CA VAL A 16 3.59 -7.71 3.05
C VAL A 16 2.68 -6.49 3.00
N ASP A 17 2.51 -5.88 1.83
CA ASP A 17 1.59 -4.76 1.66
C ASP A 17 0.13 -5.18 1.93
N ALA A 18 -0.32 -6.30 1.33
CA ALA A 18 -1.65 -6.84 1.58
C ALA A 18 -1.92 -7.10 3.08
N ALA A 19 -0.96 -7.70 3.78
CA ALA A 19 -1.06 -7.98 5.21
C ALA A 19 -1.09 -6.69 6.04
N THR A 20 -0.28 -5.70 5.69
CA THR A 20 -0.23 -4.39 6.35
C THR A 20 -1.57 -3.66 6.17
N CYS A 21 -2.08 -3.60 4.93
CA CYS A 21 -3.38 -3.02 4.62
C CYS A 21 -4.51 -3.72 5.39
N ALA A 22 -4.52 -5.06 5.42
CA ALA A 22 -5.54 -5.83 6.15
C ALA A 22 -5.48 -5.60 7.66
N ALA A 23 -4.28 -5.53 8.25
CA ALA A 23 -4.10 -5.25 9.67
C ALA A 23 -4.58 -3.84 10.05
N ILE A 24 -4.23 -2.83 9.24
CA ILE A 24 -4.68 -1.45 9.46
C ILE A 24 -6.21 -1.37 9.28
N ALA A 25 -6.77 -2.00 8.24
CA ALA A 25 -8.21 -2.05 8.05
C ALA A 25 -8.93 -2.68 9.26
N ALA A 26 -8.41 -3.77 9.80
CA ALA A 26 -8.97 -4.42 10.99
C ALA A 26 -8.95 -3.48 12.21
N VAL A 27 -7.83 -2.78 12.45
CA VAL A 27 -7.76 -1.78 13.52
C VAL A 27 -8.79 -0.66 13.33
N HIS A 28 -8.97 -0.18 12.10
CA HIS A 28 -9.88 0.92 11.81
C HIS A 28 -11.35 0.54 11.92
N LEU A 29 -11.71 -0.68 11.53
CA LEU A 29 -13.09 -1.14 11.46
C LEU A 29 -13.55 -1.85 12.73
N LEU A 30 -12.68 -2.63 13.38
CA LEU A 30 -13.01 -3.40 14.58
C LEU A 30 -12.72 -2.63 15.87
N GLY A 31 -11.78 -1.68 15.85
CA GLY A 31 -11.45 -0.84 17.01
C GLY A 31 -12.49 0.23 17.33
N GLY A 32 -13.51 0.40 16.48
CA GLY A 32 -14.50 1.47 16.63
C GLY A 32 -13.87 2.86 16.52
N ASN A 33 -14.44 3.83 17.25
CA ASN A 33 -13.96 5.22 17.22
C ASN A 33 -12.87 5.52 18.27
N ALA A 34 -12.68 4.67 19.27
CA ALA A 34 -11.73 4.95 20.37
C ALA A 34 -10.29 5.24 19.90
N PRO A 35 -9.72 4.50 18.91
CA PRO A 35 -8.42 4.85 18.35
C PRO A 35 -8.43 6.20 17.62
N ALA A 36 -9.50 6.51 16.89
CA ALA A 36 -9.64 7.78 16.19
C ALA A 36 -9.72 8.96 17.18
N ASP A 37 -10.47 8.80 18.27
CA ASP A 37 -10.58 9.77 19.36
C ASP A 37 -9.22 10.02 20.02
N ALA A 38 -8.48 8.96 20.34
CA ALA A 38 -7.14 9.05 20.94
C ALA A 38 -6.14 9.80 20.05
N LEU A 39 -6.31 9.73 18.73
CA LEU A 39 -5.48 10.41 17.73
C LEU A 39 -6.02 11.79 17.34
N ALA A 40 -7.19 12.18 17.83
CA ALA A 40 -7.96 13.34 17.39
C ALA A 40 -8.16 13.37 15.86
N LEU A 41 -8.46 12.22 15.26
CA LEU A 41 -8.73 12.07 13.83
C LEU A 41 -10.24 12.05 13.55
N PRO A 42 -10.71 12.65 12.45
CA PRO A 42 -12.12 12.60 12.06
C PRO A 42 -12.61 11.15 11.86
N HIS A 43 -13.72 10.78 12.50
CA HIS A 43 -14.23 9.40 12.46
C HIS A 43 -14.64 8.94 11.06
N ASN A 44 -15.09 9.87 10.21
CA ASN A 44 -15.41 9.60 8.81
C ASN A 44 -14.16 9.26 8.01
N LEU A 45 -13.06 10.00 8.20
CA LEU A 45 -11.77 9.71 7.58
C LEU A 45 -11.24 8.35 8.06
N TRP A 46 -11.24 8.13 9.39
CA TRP A 46 -10.76 6.89 9.99
C TRP A 46 -11.46 5.64 9.43
N ARG A 47 -12.80 5.64 9.46
CA ARG A 47 -13.61 4.54 8.93
C ARG A 47 -13.50 4.44 7.41
N GLY A 48 -13.48 5.56 6.70
CA GLY A 48 -13.33 5.59 5.25
C GLY A 48 -12.03 4.92 4.78
N VAL A 49 -10.92 5.22 5.45
CA VAL A 49 -9.63 4.55 5.20
C VAL A 49 -9.74 3.04 5.48
N GLY A 50 -10.33 2.65 6.61
CA GLY A 50 -10.53 1.24 6.94
C GLY A 50 -11.33 0.49 5.86
N VAL A 51 -12.44 1.06 5.40
CA VAL A 51 -13.27 0.49 4.34
C VAL A 51 -12.52 0.41 3.03
N PHE A 52 -11.73 1.42 2.66
CA PHE A 52 -10.95 1.43 1.42
C PHE A 52 -9.83 0.37 1.42
N LEU A 53 -9.17 0.15 2.57
CA LEU A 53 -8.05 -0.80 2.67
C LEU A 53 -8.49 -2.27 2.56
N VAL A 54 -9.77 -2.59 2.78
CA VAL A 54 -10.29 -3.97 2.62
C VAL A 54 -10.22 -4.43 1.15
N PRO A 55 -10.87 -3.78 0.17
CA PRO A 55 -10.76 -4.17 -1.23
C PRO A 55 -9.33 -3.98 -1.76
N TRP A 56 -8.57 -2.99 -1.28
CA TRP A 56 -7.17 -2.82 -1.67
C TRP A 56 -6.30 -4.01 -1.23
N SER A 57 -6.41 -4.45 0.03
CA SER A 57 -5.67 -5.63 0.51
C SER A 57 -6.09 -6.91 -0.22
N ALA A 58 -7.37 -7.06 -0.57
CA ALA A 58 -7.85 -8.18 -1.38
C ALA A 58 -7.24 -8.17 -2.80
N LEU A 59 -7.16 -7.01 -3.44
CA LEU A 59 -6.52 -6.84 -4.75
C LEU A 59 -5.04 -7.25 -4.69
N LEU A 60 -4.29 -6.76 -3.70
CA LEU A 60 -2.87 -7.07 -3.50
C LEU A 60 -2.65 -8.57 -3.26
N LEU A 61 -3.50 -9.20 -2.44
CA LEU A 61 -3.44 -10.63 -2.17
C LEU A 61 -3.75 -11.46 -3.40
N TRP A 62 -4.71 -11.03 -4.22
CA TRP A 62 -5.01 -11.67 -5.50
C TRP A 62 -3.84 -11.56 -6.49
N LEU A 63 -3.22 -10.39 -6.59
CA LEU A 63 -2.03 -10.18 -7.42
C LEU A 63 -0.87 -11.07 -6.93
N ALA A 64 -0.60 -11.10 -5.64
CA ALA A 64 0.47 -11.92 -5.06
C ALA A 64 0.30 -13.42 -5.34
N ARG A 65 -0.95 -13.92 -5.43
CA ARG A 65 -1.28 -15.32 -5.71
C ARG A 65 -1.47 -15.63 -7.20
N SER A 66 -1.39 -14.63 -8.06
CA SER A 66 -1.65 -14.81 -9.48
C SER A 66 -0.48 -15.54 -10.17
N PRO A 67 -0.73 -16.66 -10.88
CA PRO A 67 0.32 -17.45 -11.52
C PRO A 67 0.96 -16.72 -12.71
N ARG A 68 0.27 -15.72 -13.28
CA ARG A 68 0.79 -14.82 -14.31
C ARG A 68 0.46 -13.39 -13.92
N LEU A 69 1.47 -12.63 -13.54
CA LEU A 69 1.29 -11.25 -13.08
C LEU A 69 1.54 -10.29 -14.25
N ALA A 70 0.54 -9.50 -14.64
CA ALA A 70 0.74 -8.47 -15.65
C ALA A 70 1.53 -7.31 -15.01
N ALA A 71 2.64 -6.93 -15.62
CA ALA A 71 3.51 -5.87 -15.11
C ALA A 71 2.77 -4.53 -14.93
N GLU A 72 1.72 -4.31 -15.73
CA GLU A 72 0.89 -3.11 -15.72
C GLU A 72 0.05 -3.00 -14.43
N TRP A 73 -0.47 -4.11 -13.90
CA TRP A 73 -1.23 -4.11 -12.65
C TRP A 73 -0.35 -3.75 -11.44
N VAL A 74 0.87 -4.28 -11.40
CA VAL A 74 1.84 -3.97 -10.35
C VAL A 74 2.24 -2.50 -10.40
N LEU A 75 2.44 -1.95 -11.61
CA LEU A 75 2.73 -0.53 -11.76
C LEU A 75 1.56 0.33 -11.26
N GLY A 76 0.32 -0.10 -11.50
CA GLY A 76 -0.87 0.55 -10.95
C GLY A 76 -0.89 0.57 -9.43
N VAL A 77 -0.51 -0.52 -8.77
CA VAL A 77 -0.36 -0.60 -7.31
C VAL A 77 0.70 0.39 -6.82
N ILE A 78 1.89 0.38 -7.41
CA ILE A 78 3.00 1.28 -7.03
C ILE A 78 2.57 2.75 -7.13
N VAL A 79 1.90 3.12 -8.23
CA VAL A 79 1.39 4.48 -8.43
C VAL A 79 0.29 4.81 -7.42
N GLY A 80 -0.63 3.88 -7.16
CA GLY A 80 -1.68 4.04 -6.15
C GLY A 80 -1.11 4.28 -4.75
N ASN A 81 -0.16 3.44 -4.33
CA ASN A 81 0.55 3.58 -3.06
C ASN A 81 1.32 4.91 -3.00
N GLY A 82 1.99 5.31 -4.08
CA GLY A 82 2.67 6.60 -4.17
C GLY A 82 1.72 7.79 -4.00
N LEU A 83 0.59 7.79 -4.70
CA LEU A 83 -0.43 8.84 -4.57
C LEU A 83 -1.05 8.87 -3.18
N TRP A 84 -1.32 7.71 -2.57
CA TRP A 84 -1.82 7.60 -1.21
C TRP A 84 -0.84 8.19 -0.19
N ALA A 85 0.45 7.84 -0.31
CA ALA A 85 1.49 8.39 0.55
C ALA A 85 1.61 9.91 0.41
N LEU A 86 1.57 10.44 -0.81
CA LEU A 86 1.58 11.89 -1.04
C LEU A 86 0.36 12.57 -0.42
N ALA A 87 -0.84 11.98 -0.52
CA ALA A 87 -2.04 12.51 0.11
C ALA A 87 -1.93 12.51 1.65
N ALA A 88 -1.44 11.41 2.24
CA ALA A 88 -1.25 11.31 3.69
C ALA A 88 -0.20 12.32 4.21
N LEU A 89 0.93 12.46 3.52
CA LEU A 89 1.97 13.43 3.87
C LEU A 89 1.53 14.87 3.62
N GLY A 90 0.71 15.11 2.59
CA GLY A 90 0.08 16.40 2.33
C GLY A 90 -0.89 16.79 3.45
N LEU A 91 -1.70 15.85 3.93
CA LEU A 91 -2.56 16.07 5.11
C LEU A 91 -1.72 16.39 6.35
N LEU A 92 -0.59 15.70 6.56
CA LEU A 92 0.33 15.94 7.68
C LEU A 92 0.99 17.32 7.62
N ALA A 93 1.36 17.77 6.42
CA ALA A 93 1.98 19.07 6.19
C ALA A 93 0.98 20.24 6.22
N SER A 94 -0.31 19.93 6.31
CA SER A 94 -1.41 20.90 6.35
C SER A 94 -2.05 20.95 7.73
N ASP A 95 -2.78 22.04 8.00
CA ASP A 95 -3.65 22.15 9.17
C ASP A 95 -5.09 21.65 8.89
N ALA A 96 -5.27 20.82 7.86
CA ALA A 96 -6.60 20.32 7.47
C ALA A 96 -7.22 19.39 8.52
N LEU A 97 -6.40 18.77 9.37
CA LEU A 97 -6.83 17.88 10.45
C LEU A 97 -6.42 18.48 11.80
N ALA A 98 -7.35 18.53 12.75
CA ALA A 98 -7.09 18.93 14.14
C ALA A 98 -6.38 17.82 14.95
N ALA A 99 -5.52 17.03 14.28
CA ALA A 99 -4.85 15.88 14.86
C ALA A 99 -3.88 16.30 15.97
N ASN A 100 -3.91 15.58 17.10
CA ASN A 100 -2.97 15.79 18.19
C ASN A 100 -1.57 15.24 17.81
N ALA A 101 -0.60 15.31 18.73
CA ALA A 101 0.76 14.85 18.46
C ALA A 101 0.81 13.37 18.03
N TRP A 102 -0.02 12.51 18.64
CA TRP A 102 -0.11 11.09 18.28
C TRP A 102 -0.79 10.88 16.93
N GLY A 103 -1.83 11.62 16.60
CA GLY A 103 -2.47 11.57 15.28
C GLY A 103 -1.53 11.99 14.16
N ARG A 104 -0.71 13.02 14.39
CA ARG A 104 0.35 13.42 13.44
C ARG A 104 1.42 12.34 13.30
N ALA A 105 1.86 11.73 14.41
CA ALA A 105 2.82 10.63 14.36
C ALA A 105 2.26 9.41 13.61
N TYR A 106 0.99 9.07 13.84
CA TYR A 106 0.29 8.02 13.11
C TYR A 106 0.24 8.33 11.61
N LEU A 107 -0.15 9.56 11.23
CA LEU A 107 -0.24 9.96 9.83
C LEU A 107 1.13 9.95 9.14
N ALA A 108 2.19 10.36 9.84
CA ALA A 108 3.57 10.27 9.37
C ALA A 108 3.99 8.81 9.15
N LEU A 109 3.76 7.94 10.14
CA LEU A 109 4.07 6.52 10.04
C LEU A 109 3.29 5.86 8.89
N HIS A 110 2.01 6.20 8.74
CA HIS A 110 1.15 5.69 7.68
C HIS A 110 1.66 6.14 6.31
N GLY A 111 1.89 7.44 6.10
CA GLY A 111 2.36 7.98 4.83
C GLY A 111 3.76 7.48 4.44
N VAL A 112 4.72 7.52 5.37
CA VAL A 112 6.08 7.03 5.12
C VAL A 112 6.10 5.52 4.92
N GLY A 113 5.32 4.77 5.71
CA GLY A 113 5.22 3.31 5.57
C GLY A 113 4.74 2.89 4.19
N VAL A 114 3.66 3.52 3.70
CA VAL A 114 3.14 3.26 2.34
C VAL A 114 4.14 3.67 1.27
N LEU A 115 4.85 4.80 1.43
CA LEU A 115 5.89 5.21 0.49
C LEU A 115 7.04 4.20 0.41
N LEU A 116 7.50 3.69 1.56
CA LEU A 116 8.55 2.68 1.62
C LEU A 116 8.11 1.37 0.95
N LEU A 117 6.86 0.94 1.17
CA LEU A 117 6.29 -0.21 0.48
C LEU A 117 6.27 0.01 -1.04
N ALA A 118 5.80 1.16 -1.51
CA ALA A 118 5.81 1.51 -2.93
C ALA A 118 7.22 1.47 -3.55
N ILE A 119 8.24 1.93 -2.81
CA ILE A 119 9.64 1.86 -3.24
C ILE A 119 10.10 0.40 -3.34
N VAL A 120 9.81 -0.44 -2.34
CA VAL A 120 10.16 -1.87 -2.35
C VAL A 120 9.49 -2.59 -3.52
N GLU A 121 8.19 -2.34 -3.75
CA GLU A 121 7.45 -2.88 -4.89
C GLU A 121 8.05 -2.43 -6.22
N TRP A 122 8.42 -1.16 -6.34
CA TRP A 122 9.06 -0.63 -7.53
C TRP A 122 10.42 -1.29 -7.82
N LEU A 123 11.26 -1.46 -6.79
CA LEU A 123 12.54 -2.14 -6.92
C LEU A 123 12.36 -3.60 -7.34
N ALA A 124 11.41 -4.31 -6.72
CA ALA A 124 11.09 -5.70 -7.04
C ALA A 124 10.51 -5.84 -8.46
N TRP A 125 9.65 -4.92 -8.88
CA TRP A 125 9.07 -4.86 -10.22
C TRP A 125 10.14 -4.61 -11.29
N ARG A 126 11.03 -3.64 -11.05
CA ARG A 126 12.12 -3.30 -11.97
C ARG A 126 13.08 -4.47 -12.15
N HIS A 127 13.42 -5.17 -11.07
CA HIS A 127 14.25 -6.37 -11.11
C HIS A 127 13.55 -7.50 -11.90
N SER A 128 12.29 -7.80 -11.58
CA SER A 128 11.52 -8.85 -12.25
C SER A 128 11.34 -8.59 -13.75
N SER A 129 11.12 -7.32 -14.13
CA SER A 129 10.98 -6.89 -15.53
C SER A 129 12.30 -7.04 -16.30
N ALA A 130 13.43 -6.68 -15.69
CA ALA A 130 14.74 -6.83 -16.31
C ALA A 130 15.10 -8.31 -16.55
N VAL A 131 14.81 -9.19 -15.60
CA VAL A 131 15.06 -10.62 -15.77
C VAL A 131 14.16 -11.22 -16.86
N ALA A 132 12.89 -10.84 -16.92
CA ALA A 132 11.99 -11.29 -17.98
C ALA A 132 12.48 -10.87 -19.38
N ALA A 133 12.94 -9.62 -19.53
CA ALA A 133 13.51 -9.12 -20.79
C ALA A 133 14.79 -9.87 -21.20
N GLY A 134 15.69 -10.15 -20.23
CA GLY A 134 16.92 -10.90 -20.50
C GLY A 134 16.69 -12.34 -20.95
N ARG A 135 15.63 -13.00 -20.45
CA ARG A 135 15.24 -14.34 -20.94
C ARG A 135 14.68 -14.29 -22.36
N ALA A 136 13.84 -13.31 -22.67
CA ALA A 136 13.28 -13.14 -24.01
C ALA A 136 14.36 -12.89 -25.07
N ALA A 137 15.46 -12.20 -24.72
CA ALA A 137 16.58 -11.98 -25.63
C ALA A 137 17.49 -13.21 -25.85
N ARG A 138 17.33 -14.27 -25.04
CA ARG A 138 18.11 -15.52 -25.12
C ARG A 138 17.34 -16.68 -25.76
N ALA A 139 16.04 -16.51 -25.99
CA ALA A 139 15.15 -17.47 -26.65
C ALA A 139 15.09 -17.18 -28.15
#